data_AF-A0A8T5PUV9-F1
#
_entry.id   AF-A0A8T5PUV9-F1
#
_cell.length_a   1.000
_cell.length_b   1.000
_cell.length_c   1.000
_cell.angle_alpha   90.00
_cell.angle_beta   90.00
_cell.angle_gamma   90.00
#
_symmetry.space_group_name_H-M   'P 1'
#
loop_
_entity.id
_entity.type
_entity.pdbx_description
1 polymer ?
#
loop_
_entity_poly.entity_id
_entity_poly.type
_entity_poly.pdbx_seq_one_letter_code
_entity_poly.pdbx_strand_id
1 'polypeptide(L)'
;QLFRTQRAPIFGLRGQASVVSQAAAYVRNNIIVFLACFLLSVFYGAGSIIFLTWNASVWGAFFGFTAKLSSVGAHSSPSIILVNFFRVIGPIMPHMVLEALSYISAAIAGGVLSKAVLREKPFSKMFNHVLTDSLILLGLGIIAVFIAAVIEAAVF
;
A
#
# COMPACT_ATOMS: atom_id res chain seq x y z
N GLN A 1 -7.69 -39.04 8.78
CA GLN A 1 -6.94 -38.93 7.52
C GLN A 1 -7.87 -39.19 6.33
N LEU A 2 -8.78 -38.26 5.98
CA LEU A 2 -9.69 -38.46 4.84
C LEU A 2 -10.04 -37.18 4.04
N PHE A 3 -9.36 -36.04 4.30
CA PHE A 3 -9.66 -34.76 3.62
C PHE A 3 -8.43 -33.95 3.18
N ARG A 4 -7.21 -34.51 3.23
CA ARG A 4 -6.00 -33.79 2.75
C ARG A 4 -5.86 -33.78 1.23
N THR A 5 -6.53 -34.67 0.50
CA THR A 5 -6.37 -34.85 -0.95
C THR A 5 -7.28 -33.95 -1.82
N GLN A 6 -8.12 -33.09 -1.22
CA GLN A 6 -8.94 -32.13 -1.99
C GLN A 6 -8.30 -30.74 -2.15
N ARG A 7 -7.16 -30.46 -1.53
CA ARG A 7 -6.44 -29.17 -1.70
C ARG A 7 -5.41 -29.16 -2.84
N ALA A 8 -5.46 -30.13 -3.75
CA ALA A 8 -4.38 -30.36 -4.71
C ALA A 8 -4.76 -30.45 -6.22
N PRO A 9 -6.00 -30.15 -6.68
CA PRO A 9 -6.14 -29.85 -8.12
C PRO A 9 -6.92 -28.57 -8.46
N ILE A 10 -7.23 -27.69 -7.49
CA ILE A 10 -8.00 -26.46 -7.78
C ILE A 10 -7.17 -25.17 -7.60
N PHE A 11 -5.91 -25.20 -8.02
CA PHE A 11 -5.09 -23.98 -8.19
C PHE A 11 -5.22 -23.38 -9.59
N GLY A 12 -5.59 -24.17 -10.61
CA GLY A 12 -5.64 -23.71 -12.00
C GLY A 12 -6.94 -23.02 -12.44
N LEU A 13 -8.10 -23.47 -11.95
CA LEU A 13 -9.43 -22.99 -12.43
C LEU A 13 -10.13 -22.00 -11.47
N ARG A 14 -9.65 -21.85 -10.22
CA ARG A 14 -10.13 -20.83 -9.26
C ARG A 14 -9.22 -19.60 -9.18
N GLY A 15 -8.02 -19.67 -9.78
CA GLY A 15 -6.99 -18.64 -9.69
C GLY A 15 -7.50 -17.26 -10.09
N GLN A 16 -8.09 -17.11 -11.29
CA GLN A 16 -8.46 -15.78 -11.79
C GLN A 16 -9.70 -15.16 -11.13
N ALA A 17 -10.75 -15.94 -10.85
CA ALA A 17 -11.94 -15.41 -10.19
C ALA A 17 -11.66 -14.98 -8.74
N SER A 18 -10.79 -15.72 -8.03
CA SER A 18 -10.41 -15.34 -6.67
C SER A 18 -9.46 -14.14 -6.67
N VAL A 19 -8.49 -14.07 -7.58
CA VAL A 19 -7.53 -12.94 -7.66
C VAL A 19 -8.25 -11.63 -7.92
N VAL A 20 -9.22 -11.58 -8.84
CA VAL A 20 -9.99 -10.36 -9.11
C VAL A 20 -10.81 -9.93 -7.89
N SER A 21 -11.45 -10.88 -7.21
CA SER A 21 -12.23 -10.57 -6.00
C SER A 21 -11.37 -10.08 -4.84
N GLN A 22 -10.17 -10.64 -4.67
CA GLN A 22 -9.22 -10.26 -3.64
C GLN A 22 -8.58 -8.91 -3.95
N ALA A 23 -8.13 -8.69 -5.18
CA ALA A 23 -7.61 -7.40 -5.63
C ALA A 23 -8.63 -6.28 -5.43
N ALA A 24 -9.91 -6.51 -5.72
CA ALA A 24 -10.97 -5.53 -5.47
C ALA A 24 -11.12 -5.19 -3.97
N ALA A 25 -10.97 -6.19 -3.09
CA ALA A 25 -11.01 -5.97 -1.64
C ALA A 25 -9.81 -5.15 -1.16
N TYR A 26 -8.61 -5.44 -1.66
CA TYR A 26 -7.38 -4.67 -1.35
C TYR A 26 -7.47 -3.24 -1.86
N VAL A 27 -7.89 -3.03 -3.12
CA VAL A 27 -8.14 -1.68 -3.67
C VAL A 27 -9.11 -0.91 -2.78
N ARG A 28 -10.24 -1.52 -2.38
CA ARG A 28 -11.23 -0.84 -1.53
C ARG A 28 -10.62 -0.39 -0.20
N ASN A 29 -9.82 -1.23 0.45
CA ASN A 29 -9.19 -0.89 1.72
C ASN A 29 -8.15 0.24 1.56
N ASN A 30 -7.27 0.11 0.56
CA ASN A 30 -6.18 1.05 0.31
C ASN A 30 -6.69 2.40 -0.21
N ILE A 31 -7.80 2.43 -0.97
CA ILE A 31 -8.46 3.68 -1.38
C ILE A 31 -9.01 4.44 -0.18
N ILE A 32 -9.55 3.77 0.84
CA ILE A 32 -10.03 4.45 2.06
C ILE A 32 -8.87 5.16 2.76
N VAL A 33 -7.72 4.48 2.90
CA VAL A 33 -6.50 5.07 3.49
C VAL A 33 -5.97 6.21 2.62
N PHE A 34 -5.90 6.02 1.31
CA PHE A 34 -5.48 7.03 0.34
C PHE A 34 -6.33 8.31 0.45
N LEU A 35 -7.66 8.16 0.45
CA LEU A 35 -8.59 9.28 0.58
C LEU A 35 -8.48 9.94 1.96
N ALA A 36 -8.32 9.17 3.03
CA ALA A 36 -8.08 9.72 4.37
C ALA A 36 -6.80 10.57 4.41
N CYS A 37 -5.70 10.10 3.82
CA CYS A 37 -4.46 10.85 3.68
C CYS A 37 -4.66 12.15 2.88
N PHE A 38 -5.33 12.07 1.73
CA PHE A 38 -5.62 13.27 0.94
C PHE A 38 -6.45 14.30 1.72
N LEU A 39 -7.61 13.89 2.26
CA LEU A 39 -8.53 14.79 2.94
C LEU A 39 -7.91 15.43 4.17
N LEU A 40 -7.23 14.65 5.02
CA LEU A 40 -6.56 15.20 6.20
C LEU A 40 -5.44 16.18 5.83
N SER A 41 -4.75 15.93 4.72
CA SER A 41 -3.73 16.86 4.25
C SER A 41 -4.32 18.13 3.63
N VAL A 42 -5.49 18.05 2.97
CA VAL A 42 -6.23 19.24 2.52
C VAL A 42 -6.66 20.11 3.69
N PHE A 43 -7.21 19.52 4.75
CA PHE A 43 -7.74 20.29 5.88
C PHE A 43 -6.67 20.78 6.86
N TYR A 44 -5.66 19.95 7.14
CA TYR A 44 -4.69 20.21 8.20
C TYR A 44 -3.25 20.34 7.69
N GLY A 45 -3.02 20.33 6.38
CA GLY A 45 -1.70 20.39 5.76
C GLY A 45 -0.90 19.11 5.96
N ALA A 46 -0.45 18.86 7.18
CA ALA A 46 0.33 17.67 7.57
C ALA A 46 -0.50 16.59 8.29
N GLY A 47 -1.84 16.69 8.29
CA GLY A 47 -2.73 15.77 9.02
C GLY A 47 -2.63 14.31 8.60
N SER A 48 -2.14 14.02 7.39
CA SER A 48 -1.95 12.66 6.86
C SER A 48 -0.84 11.86 7.56
N ILE A 49 0.06 12.53 8.30
CA ILE A 49 1.19 11.86 8.97
C ILE A 49 0.71 10.73 9.90
N ILE A 50 -0.41 10.91 10.60
CA ILE A 50 -0.96 9.90 11.52
C ILE A 50 -1.27 8.60 10.76
N PHE A 51 -1.90 8.68 9.59
CA PHE A 51 -2.24 7.50 8.79
C PHE A 51 -1.03 6.85 8.11
N LEU A 52 -0.06 7.67 7.68
CA LEU A 52 1.22 7.18 7.14
C LEU A 52 1.99 6.40 8.22
N THR A 53 2.13 6.97 9.41
CA THR A 53 2.82 6.34 10.53
C THR A 53 2.07 5.11 11.03
N TRP A 54 0.73 5.13 11.04
CA TRP A 54 -0.08 3.96 11.37
C TRP A 54 0.17 2.79 10.41
N ASN A 55 0.14 3.04 9.10
CA ASN A 55 0.45 1.98 8.12
C ASN A 55 1.88 1.47 8.27
N ALA A 56 2.84 2.37 8.47
CA ALA A 56 4.24 2.00 8.67
C ALA A 56 4.44 1.13 9.94
N SER A 57 3.71 1.39 11.02
CA SER A 57 3.83 0.61 12.26
C SER A 57 3.28 -0.81 12.11
N VAL A 58 2.17 -0.99 11.38
CA VAL A 58 1.61 -2.32 11.06
C VAL A 58 2.63 -3.14 10.26
N TRP A 59 3.25 -2.54 9.23
CA TRP A 59 4.31 -3.19 8.47
C TRP A 59 5.55 -3.50 9.31
N GLY A 60 5.95 -2.57 10.19
CA GLY A 60 7.05 -2.79 11.13
C GLY A 60 6.81 -3.98 12.05
N ALA A 61 5.59 -4.13 12.58
CA ALA A 61 5.22 -5.29 13.39
C ALA A 61 5.27 -6.60 12.58
N PHE A 62 4.80 -6.58 11.33
CA PHE A 62 4.88 -7.73 10.43
C PHE A 62 6.33 -8.15 10.13
N PHE A 63 7.24 -7.20 9.91
CA PHE A 63 8.66 -7.47 9.72
C PHE A 63 9.33 -8.02 10.96
N GLY A 64 9.03 -7.45 12.13
CA GLY A 64 9.53 -7.98 13.41
C GLY A 64 9.08 -9.41 13.67
N PHE A 65 7.81 -9.72 13.39
CA PHE A 65 7.28 -11.07 13.50
C PHE A 65 7.93 -12.04 12.51
N THR A 66 8.09 -11.63 11.24
CA THR A 66 8.75 -12.44 10.21
C THR A 66 10.21 -12.71 10.55
N ALA A 67 10.92 -11.73 11.10
CA ALA A 67 12.30 -11.91 11.57
C ALA A 67 12.38 -12.95 12.71
N LYS A 68 11.44 -12.90 13.67
CA LYS A 68 11.34 -13.90 14.74
C LYS A 68 11.04 -15.29 14.21
N LEU A 69 10.13 -15.43 13.24
CA LEU A 69 9.81 -16.73 12.65
C LEU A 69 10.99 -17.30 11.85
N SER A 70 11.74 -16.44 11.16
CA SER A 70 12.91 -16.83 10.36
C SER A 70 14.07 -17.37 11.20
N SER A 71 14.09 -17.08 12.51
CA SER A 71 15.09 -17.57 13.46
C SER A 71 14.67 -18.82 14.23
N VAL A 72 13.46 -19.35 14.04
CA VAL A 72 13.00 -20.57 14.73
C VAL A 72 13.69 -21.81 14.13
N GLY A 73 14.77 -22.25 14.80
CA GLY A 73 15.49 -23.49 14.49
C GLY A 73 16.77 -23.59 15.34
N ALA A 74 17.00 -24.73 15.98
CA ALA A 74 18.06 -24.89 17.00
C ALA A 74 19.49 -24.68 16.48
N HIS A 75 19.71 -24.66 15.15
CA HIS A 75 21.03 -24.57 14.50
C HIS A 75 21.04 -23.67 13.26
N SER A 76 20.14 -22.69 13.16
CA SER A 76 20.10 -21.79 12.00
C SER A 76 21.31 -20.85 12.01
N SER A 77 22.25 -21.03 11.07
CA SER A 77 23.33 -20.06 10.86
C SER A 77 22.73 -18.69 10.51
N PRO A 78 23.44 -17.58 10.80
CA PRO A 78 22.97 -16.23 10.46
C PRO A 78 22.58 -16.08 8.97
N SER A 79 23.28 -16.79 8.08
CA SER A 79 22.98 -16.83 6.65
C SER A 79 21.63 -17.48 6.34
N ILE A 80 21.26 -18.58 7.01
CA ILE A 80 19.98 -19.27 6.80
C ILE A 80 18.82 -18.40 7.29
N ILE A 81 18.99 -17.74 8.43
CA ILE A 81 17.99 -16.80 8.97
C ILE A 81 17.72 -15.67 7.98
N LEU A 82 18.78 -15.10 7.40
CA LEU A 82 18.67 -14.01 6.44
C LEU A 82 17.97 -14.45 5.14
N VAL A 83 18.32 -15.63 4.62
CA VAL A 83 17.66 -16.20 3.42
C VAL A 83 16.18 -16.45 3.68
N ASN A 84 15.82 -17.01 4.83
CA ASN A 84 14.42 -17.27 5.19
C ASN A 84 13.62 -15.97 5.32
N PHE A 85 14.22 -14.93 5.91
CA PHE A 85 13.60 -13.62 6.02
C PHE A 85 13.30 -13.02 4.63
N PHE A 86 14.31 -12.94 3.76
CA PHE A 86 14.13 -12.36 2.42
C PHE A 86 13.24 -13.19 1.50
N ARG A 87 13.17 -14.50 1.71
CA ARG A 87 12.23 -15.36 0.98
C ARG A 87 10.77 -14.97 1.23
N VAL A 88 10.43 -14.52 2.43
CA VAL A 88 9.08 -14.07 2.79
C VAL A 88 8.87 -12.60 2.39
N ILE A 89 9.82 -11.73 2.72
CA ILE A 89 9.67 -10.28 2.51
C ILE A 89 9.85 -9.85 1.05
N GLY A 90 10.72 -10.52 0.30
CA GLY A 90 11.06 -10.15 -1.08
C GLY A 90 9.83 -10.00 -2.00
N PRO A 91 8.92 -10.99 -2.07
CA PRO A 91 7.70 -10.89 -2.86
C PRO A 91 6.71 -9.82 -2.37
N ILE A 92 6.75 -9.47 -1.08
CA ILE A 92 5.81 -8.53 -0.44
C ILE A 92 6.24 -7.07 -0.64
N MET A 93 7.54 -6.81 -0.70
CA MET A 93 8.10 -5.46 -0.83
C MET A 93 7.50 -4.59 -1.96
N PRO A 94 7.30 -5.11 -3.19
CA PRO A 94 6.83 -4.26 -4.30
C PRO A 94 5.45 -3.66 -4.07
N HIS A 95 4.48 -4.41 -3.52
CA HIS A 95 3.16 -3.84 -3.25
C HIS A 95 3.22 -2.84 -2.09
N MET A 96 3.95 -3.15 -1.00
CA MET A 96 4.10 -2.24 0.13
C MET A 96 4.68 -0.88 -0.30
N VAL A 97 5.72 -0.90 -1.13
CA VAL A 97 6.33 0.35 -1.63
C VAL A 97 5.35 1.14 -2.47
N LEU A 98 4.58 0.49 -3.34
CA LEU A 98 3.59 1.16 -4.18
C LEU A 98 2.43 1.74 -3.36
N GLU A 99 1.95 1.03 -2.33
CA GLU A 99 0.96 1.57 -1.38
C GLU A 99 1.51 2.80 -0.66
N ALA A 100 2.73 2.72 -0.11
CA ALA A 100 3.36 3.83 0.58
C ALA A 100 3.51 5.05 -0.36
N LEU A 101 3.96 4.84 -1.59
CA LEU A 101 4.06 5.90 -2.60
C LEU A 101 2.69 6.50 -2.90
N SER A 102 1.64 5.68 -3.03
CA SER A 102 0.29 6.19 -3.25
C SER A 102 -0.19 7.12 -2.14
N TYR A 103 0.03 6.74 -0.88
CA TYR A 103 -0.39 7.52 0.28
C TYR A 103 0.43 8.80 0.44
N ILE A 104 1.73 8.75 0.14
CA ILE A 104 2.61 9.92 0.12
C ILE A 104 2.18 10.88 -1.00
N SER A 105 1.86 10.38 -2.20
CA SER A 105 1.32 11.20 -3.29
C SER A 105 0.01 11.87 -2.91
N ALA A 106 -0.90 11.15 -2.24
CA ALA A 106 -2.15 11.70 -1.71
C ALA A 106 -1.91 12.82 -0.68
N ALA A 107 -0.98 12.60 0.24
CA ALA A 107 -0.57 13.59 1.23
C ALA A 107 0.06 14.83 0.57
N ILE A 108 0.96 14.66 -0.39
CA ILE A 108 1.58 15.80 -1.09
C ILE A 108 0.52 16.60 -1.85
N ALA A 109 -0.33 15.92 -2.62
CA ALA A 109 -1.39 16.56 -3.39
C ALA A 109 -2.36 17.34 -2.47
N GLY A 110 -2.76 16.75 -1.35
CA GLY A 110 -3.64 17.41 -0.39
C GLY A 110 -2.99 18.63 0.26
N GLY A 111 -1.72 18.52 0.68
CA GLY A 111 -1.02 19.60 1.36
C GLY A 111 -0.66 20.77 0.43
N VAL A 112 -0.33 20.48 -0.82
CA VAL A 112 -0.13 21.50 -1.86
C VAL A 112 -1.45 22.21 -2.16
N LEU A 113 -2.55 21.45 -2.33
CA LEU A 113 -3.88 22.01 -2.56
C LEU A 113 -4.36 22.88 -1.39
N SER A 114 -4.12 22.46 -0.14
CA SER A 114 -4.43 23.24 1.07
C SER A 114 -3.77 24.63 1.03
N LYS A 115 -2.47 24.67 0.72
CA LYS A 115 -1.72 25.94 0.58
C LYS A 115 -2.24 26.80 -0.57
N ALA A 116 -2.60 26.19 -1.70
CA ALA A 116 -3.17 26.90 -2.84
C ALA A 116 -4.49 27.57 -2.47
N VAL A 117 -5.39 26.86 -1.79
CA VAL A 117 -6.69 27.41 -1.35
C VAL A 117 -6.51 28.59 -0.39
N LEU A 118 -5.48 28.57 0.47
CA LEU A 118 -5.23 29.64 1.43
C LEU A 118 -4.50 30.86 0.85
N ARG A 119 -3.69 30.68 -0.20
CA ARG A 119 -2.79 31.73 -0.71
C ARG A 119 -3.18 32.30 -2.06
N GLU A 120 -3.82 31.51 -2.91
CA GLU A 120 -4.18 31.91 -4.27
C GLU A 120 -5.62 32.42 -4.33
N LYS A 121 -5.86 33.38 -5.23
CA LYS A 121 -7.24 33.76 -5.55
C LYS A 121 -7.96 32.57 -6.17
N PRO A 122 -9.18 32.22 -5.71
CA PRO A 122 -9.92 31.12 -6.31
C PRO A 122 -10.11 31.37 -7.81
N PHE A 123 -9.91 30.32 -8.62
CA PHE A 123 -9.99 30.36 -10.09
C PHE A 123 -8.94 31.23 -10.79
N SER A 124 -7.88 31.65 -10.10
CA SER A 124 -6.72 32.25 -10.77
C SER A 124 -6.04 31.23 -11.71
N LYS A 125 -5.31 31.72 -12.71
CA LYS A 125 -4.51 30.86 -13.60
C LYS A 125 -3.51 30.00 -12.80
N MET A 126 -2.94 30.56 -11.73
CA MET A 126 -2.01 29.86 -10.83
C MET A 126 -2.73 28.80 -10.00
N PHE A 127 -3.89 29.13 -9.43
CA PHE A 127 -4.72 28.16 -8.69
C PHE A 127 -5.08 26.96 -9.56
N ASN A 128 -5.52 27.19 -10.80
CA ASN A 128 -5.87 26.11 -11.73
C ASN A 128 -4.66 25.24 -12.10
N HIS A 129 -3.46 25.83 -12.21
CA HIS A 129 -2.24 25.06 -12.45
C HIS A 129 -1.93 24.12 -11.28
N VAL A 130 -1.94 24.65 -10.06
CA VAL A 130 -1.68 23.86 -8.85
C VAL A 130 -2.75 22.79 -8.63
N LEU A 131 -4.02 23.10 -8.90
CA LEU A 131 -5.11 22.13 -8.85
C LEU A 131 -4.88 21.01 -9.86
N THR A 132 -4.51 21.34 -11.10
CA THR A 132 -4.24 20.36 -12.15
C THR A 132 -3.08 19.44 -11.77
N ASP A 133 -1.97 19.99 -11.29
CA ASP A 133 -0.81 19.21 -10.86
C ASP A 133 -1.15 18.30 -9.68
N SER A 134 -1.95 18.79 -8.73
CA SER A 134 -2.43 17.99 -7.59
C SER A 134 -3.34 16.84 -8.04
N LEU A 135 -4.21 17.08 -9.03
CA LEU A 135 -5.09 16.05 -9.60
C LEU A 135 -4.29 15.00 -10.40
N ILE A 136 -3.26 15.41 -11.14
CA ILE A 136 -2.34 14.49 -11.83
C ILE A 136 -1.64 13.60 -10.80
N LEU A 137 -1.13 14.19 -9.72
CA LEU A 137 -0.45 13.45 -8.65
C LEU A 137 -1.39 12.46 -7.94
N LEU A 138 -2.66 12.85 -7.70
CA LEU A 138 -3.69 11.93 -7.20
C LEU A 138 -3.96 10.79 -8.18
N GLY A 139 -4.06 11.08 -9.48
CA GLY A 139 -4.24 10.06 -10.51
C GLY A 139 -3.11 9.05 -10.52
N LEU A 140 -1.85 9.50 -10.43
CA LEU A 140 -0.69 8.62 -10.31
C LEU A 140 -0.73 7.77 -9.04
N GLY A 141 -1.16 8.34 -7.91
CA GLY A 141 -1.35 7.62 -6.67
C GLY A 141 -2.43 6.53 -6.76
N ILE A 142 -3.55 6.83 -7.41
CA ILE A 142 -4.62 5.84 -7.67
C ILE A 142 -4.07 4.68 -8.51
N ILE A 143 -3.34 4.97 -9.60
CA ILE A 143 -2.71 3.94 -10.43
C ILE A 143 -1.77 3.07 -9.57
N ALA A 144 -0.98 3.66 -8.69
CA ALA A 144 -0.12 2.91 -7.77
C ALA A 144 -0.91 1.97 -6.84
N VAL A 145 -2.06 2.41 -6.29
CA VAL A 145 -2.95 1.54 -5.48
C VAL A 145 -3.43 0.33 -6.30
N PHE A 146 -3.84 0.54 -7.55
CA PHE A 146 -4.30 -0.56 -8.41
C PHE A 146 -3.18 -1.57 -8.70
N ILE A 147 -1.98 -1.07 -9.04
CA ILE A 147 -0.83 -1.95 -9.29
C ILE A 147 -0.45 -2.71 -8.01
N ALA A 148 -0.43 -2.03 -6.86
CA ALA A 148 -0.12 -2.65 -5.57
C ALA A 148 -1.10 -3.78 -5.24
N ALA A 149 -2.40 -3.55 -5.38
CA ALA A 149 -3.43 -4.54 -5.09
C ALA A 149 -3.37 -5.77 -6.01
N VAL A 150 -2.99 -5.58 -7.28
CA VAL A 150 -2.77 -6.70 -8.21
C VAL A 150 -1.55 -7.51 -7.81
N ILE A 151 -0.46 -6.86 -7.41
CA ILE A 151 0.74 -7.54 -6.91
C ILE A 151 0.41 -8.30 -5.61
N GLU A 152 -0.31 -7.68 -4.69
CA GLU A 152 -0.73 -8.30 -3.43
C GLU A 152 -1.57 -9.55 -3.67
N ALA A 153 -2.59 -9.46 -4.54
CA ALA A 153 -3.45 -10.58 -4.91
C ALA A 153 -2.72 -11.70 -5.69
N ALA A 154 -1.53 -11.43 -6.23
CA ALA A 154 -0.69 -12.44 -6.86
C ALA A 154 0.29 -13.12 -5.87
N VAL A 155 0.61 -12.43 -4.77
CA VAL A 155 1.56 -12.89 -3.75
C VAL A 155 0.84 -13.69 -2.64
N PHE A 156 -0.39 -13.32 -2.29
CA PHE A 156 -1.23 -13.95 -1.26
C PHE A 156 -2.34 -14.80 -1.87
#